data_AF-A0A7Y8L2I5-F1
#
_entry.id   AF-A0A7Y8L2I5-F1
#
_cell.length_a   1.000
_cell.length_b   1.000
_cell.length_c   1.000
_cell.angle_alpha   90.00
_cell.angle_beta   90.00
_cell.angle_gamma   90.00
#
_symmetry.space_group_name_H-M   'P 1'
#
loop_
_entity.id
_entity.type
_entity.pdbx_description
1 polymer ?
#
loop_
_entity_poly.entity_id
_entity_poly.type
_entity_poly.pdbx_seq_one_letter_code
_entity_poly.pdbx_strand_id
1 'polypeptide(L)' 'MILRKDWINFIKSNKLNWSNVSALKGWEGQSVIDYYIYATPTMFLIDKNKRLIALLKSFEELKSILEIE' A
#
# COMPACT_ATOMS: atom_id res chain seq x y z
N MET A 1 -12.76 -12.92 -0.16
CA MET A 1 -11.68 -12.98 -1.18
C MET A 1 -12.08 -12.08 -2.34
N ILE A 2 -11.26 -11.09 -2.71
CA ILE A 2 -11.55 -10.18 -3.84
C ILE A 2 -11.22 -10.89 -5.16
N LEU A 3 -12.11 -10.79 -6.14
CA LEU A 3 -11.83 -11.29 -7.48
C LEU A 3 -10.94 -10.29 -8.23
N ARG A 4 -10.05 -10.80 -9.10
CA ARG A 4 -9.19 -9.97 -9.97
C ARG A 4 -9.99 -8.90 -10.72
N LYS A 5 -11.19 -9.25 -11.20
CA LYS A 5 -12.09 -8.34 -11.92
C LYS A 5 -12.50 -7.15 -11.06
N ASP A 6 -12.87 -7.39 -9.81
CA ASP A 6 -13.32 -6.35 -8.89
C ASP A 6 -12.18 -5.40 -8.54
N TRP A 7 -10.97 -5.94 -8.30
CA TRP A 7 -9.77 -5.15 -8.07
C TRP A 7 -9.43 -4.24 -9.27
N ILE A 8 -9.45 -4.78 -10.48
CA ILE A 8 -9.20 -4.00 -11.71
C ILE A 8 -10.26 -2.93 -11.92
N ASN A 9 -11.54 -3.26 -11.69
CA ASN A 9 -12.63 -2.30 -11.81
C ASN A 9 -12.48 -1.16 -10.79
N PHE A 10 -12.13 -1.48 -9.55
CA PHE A 10 -11.88 -0.47 -8.52
C PHE A 10 -10.76 0.50 -8.92
N ILE A 11 -9.63 -0.02 -9.41
CA ILE A 11 -8.50 0.81 -9.90
C ILE A 11 -8.96 1.77 -11.01
N LYS A 12 -9.69 1.25 -12.01
CA LYS A 12 -10.18 2.03 -13.15
C LYS A 12 -11.18 3.11 -12.72
N SER A 13 -12.17 2.75 -11.91
CA SER A 13 -13.20 3.68 -11.45
C SER A 13 -12.63 4.81 -10.60
N ASN A 14 -11.59 4.53 -9.81
CA ASN A 14 -10.94 5.52 -8.95
C ASN A 14 -9.75 6.23 -9.60
N LYS A 15 -9.44 5.95 -10.88
CA LYS A 15 -8.33 6.58 -11.63
C LYS A 15 -6.99 6.52 -10.90
N LEU A 16 -6.68 5.36 -10.30
CA LEU A 16 -5.43 5.16 -9.56
C LEU A 16 -4.26 5.00 -10.56
N ASN A 17 -3.72 6.12 -11.03
CA ASN A 17 -2.75 6.19 -12.13
C ASN A 17 -1.32 5.77 -11.74
N TRP A 18 -1.09 5.38 -10.49
CA TRP A 18 0.18 4.83 -10.04
C TRP A 18 0.31 3.32 -10.32
N SER A 19 1.49 2.76 -10.06
CA SER A 19 1.70 1.32 -10.19
C SER A 19 0.88 0.56 -9.15
N ASN A 20 -0.08 -0.25 -9.62
CA ASN A 20 -0.91 -1.10 -8.77
C ASN A 20 -0.54 -2.57 -8.99
N VAL A 21 -0.20 -3.28 -7.92
CA VAL A 21 0.13 -4.72 -7.94
C VAL A 21 -0.70 -5.47 -6.90
N SER A 22 -1.04 -6.73 -7.18
CA SER A 22 -1.74 -7.60 -6.24
C SER A 22 -1.39 -9.06 -6.49
N ALA A 23 -1.01 -9.77 -5.43
CA ALA A 23 -0.82 -11.21 -5.47
C ALA A 23 -2.14 -12.00 -5.47
N LEU A 24 -3.29 -11.33 -5.22
CA LEU A 24 -4.62 -11.93 -5.06
C LEU A 24 -4.69 -13.03 -3.96
N LYS A 25 -3.77 -13.01 -3.00
CA LYS A 25 -3.67 -13.98 -1.89
C LYS A 25 -4.20 -13.46 -0.54
N GLY A 26 -4.65 -12.20 -0.47
CA GLY A 26 -5.11 -11.61 0.79
C GLY A 26 -4.05 -11.68 1.90
N TRP A 27 -4.46 -12.08 3.11
CA TRP A 27 -3.59 -12.25 4.29
C TRP A 27 -2.60 -13.42 4.18
N GLU A 28 -2.75 -14.32 3.19
CA GLU A 28 -1.85 -15.46 2.96
C GLU A 28 -0.70 -15.14 1.98
N GLY A 29 -0.56 -13.88 1.56
CA GLY A 29 0.50 -13.47 0.64
C GLY A 29 1.87 -13.47 1.30
N GLN A 30 2.92 -13.92 0.59
CA GLN A 30 4.31 -13.86 1.09
C GLN A 30 4.71 -12.44 1.52
N SER A 31 4.23 -11.42 0.79
CA SER A 31 4.47 -10.01 1.16
C SER A 31 3.87 -9.62 2.51
N VAL A 32 2.80 -10.27 2.97
CA VAL A 32 2.21 -10.02 4.30
C VAL A 32 3.19 -10.46 5.39
N ILE A 33 3.86 -11.60 5.18
CA ILE A 33 4.87 -12.15 6.09
C ILE A 33 6.15 -11.31 6.02
N ASP A 34 6.70 -11.11 4.82
CA ASP A 34 7.99 -10.44 4.60
C ASP A 34 8.00 -9.00 5.15
N TYR A 35 6.86 -8.30 5.05
CA TYR A 35 6.71 -6.93 5.51
C TYR A 35 5.95 -6.80 6.84
N TYR A 36 5.65 -7.92 7.52
CA TYR A 36 4.95 -7.96 8.80
C TYR A 36 3.64 -7.15 8.81
N ILE A 37 2.78 -7.36 7.81
CA ILE A 37 1.52 -6.64 7.67
C ILE A 37 0.44 -7.30 8.54
N TYR A 38 0.00 -6.62 9.60
CA TYR A 38 -1.06 -7.10 10.49
C TYR A 38 -2.34 -6.25 10.44
N ALA A 39 -2.31 -5.11 9.74
CA ALA A 39 -3.46 -4.22 9.55
C ALA A 39 -3.39 -3.49 8.20
N THR A 40 -4.54 -3.09 7.68
CA THR A 40 -4.64 -2.24 6.48
C THR A 40 -5.39 -0.94 6.82
N PRO A 41 -4.97 0.22 6.28
CA PRO A 41 -3.78 0.40 5.44
C PRO A 41 -2.47 0.35 6.24
N THR A 42 -1.40 -0.13 5.61
CA THR A 42 -0.01 0.00 6.07
C THR A 42 0.81 0.54 4.91
N MET A 43 1.58 1.60 5.14
CA MET A 43 2.43 2.25 4.13
C MET A 43 3.87 2.32 4.60
N PHE A 44 4.80 2.15 3.67
CA PHE A 44 6.24 2.24 3.89
C PHE A 44 6.76 3.43 3.09
N LEU A 45 7.35 4.41 3.76
CA LEU A 45 8.10 5.48 3.11
C LEU A 45 9.56 5.07 3.03
N ILE A 46 10.14 5.10 1.83
CA ILE A 46 11.53 4.71 1.58
C ILE A 46 12.29 5.79 0.82
N ASP A 47 13.62 5.84 0.97
CA ASP A 47 14.48 6.70 0.17
C ASP A 47 14.90 6.06 -1.16
N LYS A 48 15.65 6.81 -1.98
CA LYS A 48 16.21 6.34 -3.26
C LYS A 48 17.16 5.14 -3.13
N ASN A 49 17.71 4.90 -1.95
CA ASN A 49 18.59 3.77 -1.64
C ASN A 49 17.81 2.60 -1.02
N LYS A 50 16.47 2.64 -1.05
CA LYS A 50 15.56 1.64 -0.50
C LYS A 50 15.64 1.49 1.03
N ARG A 51 16.10 2.53 1.73
CA ARG A 51 16.12 2.56 3.20
C ARG A 51 14.74 2.96 3.71
N LEU A 52 14.29 2.30 4.78
CA LEU A 52 13.04 2.65 5.46
C LEU A 52 13.18 4.01 6.15
N ILE A 53 12.30 4.94 5.81
CA ILE A 53 12.19 6.26 6.43
C ILE A 53 11.07 6.26 7.47
N ALA A 54 9.91 5.68 7.15
CA ALA A 54 8.78 5.63 8.07
C ALA A 54 7.80 4.48 7.77
N LEU A 55 7.05 4.08 8.80
CA LEU A 55 5.90 3.18 8.74
C LEU A 55 4.64 3.96 9.13
N LEU A 56 3.63 3.93 8.27
CA LEU A 56 2.45 4.80 8.40
C LEU A 56 1.16 4.00 8.36
N LYS A 57 0.20 4.42 9.16
CA LYS A 57 -1.14 3.82 9.28
C LYS A 57 -2.22 4.68 8.65
N SER A 58 -1.92 5.92 8.27
CA SER A 58 -2.87 6.84 7.68
C SER A 58 -2.21 7.83 6.72
N PHE A 59 -3.02 8.42 5.85
CA PHE A 59 -2.56 9.48 4.94
C PHE A 59 -2.18 10.77 5.70
N GLU A 60 -2.83 11.04 6.83
CA GLU A 60 -2.49 12.20 7.67
C GLU A 60 -1.09 12.08 8.28
N GLU A 61 -0.67 10.89 8.69
CA GLU A 61 0.72 10.65 9.12
C GLU A 61 1.72 10.91 7.99
N LEU A 62 1.37 10.54 6.75
CA LEU A 62 2.21 10.83 5.58
C LEU A 62 2.34 12.34 5.35
N LYS A 63 1.23 13.07 5.37
CA LYS A 63 1.22 14.53 5.22
C LYS A 63 2.10 15.22 6.27
N SER A 64 1.98 14.80 7.53
CA SER A 64 2.77 15.36 8.62
C SER A 64 4.27 15.15 8.43
N ILE A 65 4.71 14.02 7.85
CA ILE A 65 6.13 13.73 7.61
C ILE A 65 6.66 14.51 6.41
N LEU A 66 5.83 14.71 5.39
CA LEU A 66 6.22 15.40 4.17
C LEU A 66 6.00 16.92 4.25
N GLU A 67 5.46 17.42 5.36
CA GLU A 67 5.08 18.83 5.54
C GLU A 67 4.16 19.33 4.41
N ILE A 68 3.24 18.47 3.95
CA ILE A 68 2.28 18.77 2.90
C ILE A 68 0.92 19.10 3.54
N GLU A 69 0.37 20.28 3.24
CA GLU A 69 -0.98 20.72 3.68
C GLU A 69 -2.11 19.92 2.99
#